data_AF-G0V402-F1
#
_entry.id   AF-G0V402-F1
#
_cell.length_a   1.000
_cell.length_b   1.000
_cell.length_c   1.000
_cell.angle_alpha   90.00
_cell.angle_beta   90.00
_cell.angle_gamma   90.00
#
_symmetry.space_group_name_H-M   'P 1'
#
loop_
_entity.id
_entity.type
_entity.pdbx_description
1 polymer ?
#
loop_
_entity_poly.entity_id
_entity_poly.type
_entity_poly.pdbx_seq_one_letter_code
_entity_poly.pdbx_strand_id
1 'polypeptide(L)'
;MFWTQLGIILAIVLISLVLFNFLRPYIFKYNVKKHHLIILLIIFFILPPFLGNLYKLPIVQWLQMIIVSLITLTFVDLISFEKINKKKEVIGRPKPKPRRAKNNK
;
A
#
# COMPACT_ATOMS: atom_id res chain seq x y z
N MET A 1 25.91 -20.49 -2.24
CA MET A 1 25.62 -19.19 -1.61
C MET A 1 24.50 -18.41 -2.31
N PHE A 2 24.52 -18.27 -3.64
CA PHE A 2 23.44 -17.59 -4.36
C PHE A 2 22.06 -18.24 -4.19
N TRP A 3 21.98 -19.57 -4.40
CA TRP A 3 20.73 -20.34 -4.24
C TRP A 3 20.12 -20.26 -2.84
N THR A 4 20.95 -20.26 -1.80
CA THR A 4 20.50 -20.14 -0.41
C THR A 4 19.96 -18.73 -0.12
N GLN A 5 20.59 -17.69 -0.67
CA GLN A 5 20.08 -16.32 -0.54
C GLN A 5 18.77 -16.12 -1.30
N LEU A 6 18.65 -16.67 -2.51
CA LEU A 6 17.40 -16.68 -3.27
C LEU A 6 16.27 -17.39 -2.52
N GLY A 7 16.56 -18.55 -1.90
CA GLY A 7 15.59 -19.28 -1.10
C GLY A 7 15.07 -18.46 0.09
N ILE A 8 15.96 -17.75 0.79
CA ILE A 8 15.59 -16.87 1.91
C ILE A 8 14.71 -15.71 1.42
N ILE A 9 15.07 -15.07 0.30
CA ILE A 9 14.28 -13.98 -0.27
C ILE A 9 12.89 -14.47 -0.68
N LEU A 10 12.80 -15.62 -1.34
CA LEU A 10 11.52 -16.24 -1.71
C LEU A 10 10.66 -16.55 -0.48
N ALA A 11 11.25 -17.09 0.58
CA ALA A 11 10.54 -17.35 1.83
C ALA A 11 10.00 -16.04 2.44
N ILE A 12 10.80 -14.98 2.48
CA ILE A 12 10.37 -13.66 2.97
C ILE A 12 9.19 -13.13 2.15
N VAL A 13 9.26 -13.21 0.82
CA VAL A 13 8.18 -12.75 -0.06
C VAL A 13 6.88 -13.52 0.20
N LEU A 14 6.96 -14.85 0.30
CA LEU A 14 5.80 -15.69 0.58
C LEU A 14 5.18 -15.36 1.94
N ILE A 15 6.01 -15.25 2.98
CA ILE A 15 5.57 -14.88 4.34
C ILE A 15 4.88 -13.51 4.33
N SER A 16 5.49 -12.52 3.68
CA SER A 16 4.92 -11.17 3.57
C SER A 16 3.59 -11.15 2.82
N LEU A 17 3.43 -11.93 1.75
CA LEU A 17 2.15 -12.03 1.03
C LEU A 17 1.05 -12.65 1.89
N VAL A 18 1.37 -13.71 2.63
CA VAL A 18 0.44 -14.36 3.55
C VAL A 18 0.01 -13.37 4.65
N LEU A 19 0.97 -12.74 5.32
CA LEU A 19 0.72 -11.73 6.35
C LEU A 19 -0.09 -10.55 5.80
N PHE A 20 0.25 -10.07 4.60
CA PHE A 20 -0.48 -8.99 3.94
C PHE A 20 -1.94 -9.34 3.74
N ASN A 21 -2.25 -10.54 3.23
CA ASN A 21 -3.62 -10.97 3.02
C ASN A 21 -4.42 -11.05 4.33
N PHE A 22 -3.80 -11.49 5.43
CA PHE A 22 -4.43 -11.48 6.75
C PHE A 22 -4.66 -10.06 7.30
N LEU A 23 -3.72 -9.15 7.09
CA LEU A 23 -3.79 -7.76 7.58
C LEU A 23 -4.72 -6.87 6.73
N ARG A 24 -4.82 -7.15 5.44
CA ARG A 24 -5.60 -6.39 4.46
C ARG A 24 -7.02 -6.02 4.93
N PRO A 25 -7.88 -6.95 5.39
CA PRO A 25 -9.23 -6.59 5.84
C PRO A 25 -9.25 -5.60 7.01
N TYR A 26 -8.28 -5.69 7.92
CA TYR A 26 -8.17 -4.78 9.06
C TYR A 26 -7.73 -3.38 8.63
N ILE A 27 -6.78 -3.28 7.70
CA ILE A 27 -6.25 -1.99 7.25
C ILE A 27 -7.33 -1.11 6.63
N PHE A 28 -8.23 -1.70 5.83
CA PHE A 28 -9.37 -0.97 5.28
C PHE A 28 -10.41 -0.56 6.33
N LYS A 29 -10.56 -1.35 7.40
CA LYS A 29 -11.45 -1.01 8.52
C LYS A 29 -11.01 0.27 9.26
N TYR A 30 -9.71 0.54 9.33
CA TYR A 30 -9.16 1.68 10.08
C TYR A 30 -8.96 2.97 9.24
N ASN A 31 -9.35 3.00 7.96
CA ASN A 31 -9.19 4.17 7.09
C ASN A 31 -7.77 4.78 7.11
N VAL A 32 -6.74 3.93 7.03
CA VAL A 32 -5.34 4.37 7.07
C VAL A 32 -5.03 5.31 5.91
N LYS A 33 -4.52 6.51 6.22
CA LYS A 33 -4.14 7.52 5.21
C LYS A 33 -2.77 7.20 4.61
N LYS A 34 -2.61 7.39 3.30
CA LYS A 34 -1.33 7.20 2.58
C LYS A 34 -0.12 7.90 3.18
N HIS A 35 -0.31 9.12 3.70
CA HIS A 35 0.77 9.89 4.34
C HIS A 35 1.36 9.16 5.55
N HIS A 36 0.53 8.44 6.31
CA HIS A 36 1.01 7.70 7.49
C HIS A 36 1.92 6.55 7.07
N LEU A 37 1.58 5.85 5.98
CA LEU A 37 2.42 4.78 5.43
C LEU A 37 3.73 5.32 4.87
N ILE A 38 3.72 6.48 4.20
CA ILE A 38 4.95 7.11 3.68
C ILE A 38 5.89 7.49 4.83
N ILE A 39 5.37 8.14 5.87
CA ILE A 39 6.16 8.50 7.04
C ILE A 39 6.74 7.25 7.70
N LEU A 40 5.91 6.20 7.88
CA LEU A 40 6.35 4.93 8.46
C LEU A 40 7.46 4.29 7.61
N LEU A 41 7.33 4.29 6.28
CA LEU A 41 8.34 3.77 5.36
C LEU A 41 9.68 4.50 5.51
N ILE A 42 9.64 5.84 5.56
CA ILE A 42 10.84 6.67 5.74
C ILE A 42 11.53 6.36 7.07
N ILE A 43 10.76 6.24 8.15
CA ILE A 43 11.28 5.88 9.47
C ILE A 43 11.99 4.52 9.40
N PHE A 44 11.35 3.50 8.83
CA PHE A 44 11.97 2.17 8.72
C PHE A 44 13.17 2.14 7.78
N PHE A 45 13.25 3.04 6.79
CA PHE A 45 14.40 3.13 5.90
C PHE A 45 15.62 3.78 6.57
N ILE A 46 15.37 4.75 7.47
CA ILE A 46 16.39 5.48 8.21
C ILE A 46 16.80 4.75 9.50
N LEU A 47 15.99 3.80 9.99
CA LEU A 47 16.24 3.02 11.21
C LEU A 47 17.57 2.22 11.25
N PRO A 48 18.04 1.56 10.17
CA PRO A 48 19.23 0.70 10.20
C PRO A 48 20.50 1.30 10.81
N PRO A 49 20.94 2.52 10.46
CA PRO A 49 22.11 3.14 11.07
C PRO A 49 21.96 3.37 12.58
N PHE A 50 20.75 3.57 13.10
CA PHE A 50 20.50 3.77 14.54
C PHE A 50 20.54 2.47 15.35
N LEU A 51 20.30 1.33 14.70
CA LEU A 51 20.32 0.01 15.34
C LEU A 51 21.75 -0.53 15.57
N GLY A 52 22.75 0.03 14.90
CA GLY A 52 24.16 -0.31 15.10
C GLY A 52 24.44 -1.82 15.04
N ASN A 53 24.96 -2.39 16.13
CA ASN A 53 25.30 -3.82 16.21
C ASN A 53 24.08 -4.75 16.17
N LEU A 54 22.89 -4.29 16.59
CA LEU A 54 21.67 -5.11 16.52
C LEU A 54 21.28 -5.40 15.07
N TYR A 55 21.58 -4.46 14.16
CA TYR A 55 21.29 -4.63 12.73
C TYR A 55 22.18 -5.68 12.05
N LYS A 56 23.28 -6.10 12.69
CA LYS A 56 24.13 -7.18 12.18
C LYS A 56 23.48 -8.56 12.33
N LEU A 57 22.46 -8.68 13.19
CA LEU A 57 21.72 -9.92 13.36
C LEU A 57 20.82 -10.17 12.13
N PRO A 58 20.95 -11.33 11.45
CA PRO A 58 20.17 -11.63 10.25
C PRO A 58 18.65 -11.54 10.49
N ILE A 59 18.21 -11.95 11.68
CA ILE A 59 16.80 -11.88 12.10
C ILE A 59 16.26 -10.45 12.08
N VAL A 60 17.04 -9.47 12.52
CA VAL A 60 16.62 -8.05 12.53
C VAL A 60 16.48 -7.53 11.10
N GLN A 61 17.40 -7.92 10.21
CA GLN A 61 17.35 -7.56 8.78
C GLN A 61 16.13 -8.19 8.10
N TRP A 62 15.86 -9.48 8.34
CA TRP A 62 14.69 -10.16 7.79
C TRP A 62 13.38 -9.56 8.30
N LEU A 63 13.31 -9.25 9.59
CA LEU A 63 12.14 -8.63 10.19
C LEU A 63 11.88 -7.24 9.61
N GLN A 64 12.92 -6.42 9.43
CA GLN A 64 12.79 -5.13 8.75
C GLN A 64 12.32 -5.31 7.30
N MET A 65 12.89 -6.27 6.55
CA MET A 65 12.46 -6.55 5.17
C MET A 65 10.98 -6.93 5.11
N ILE A 66 10.51 -7.78 6.02
CA ILE A 66 9.10 -8.16 6.11
C ILE A 66 8.24 -6.92 6.38
N ILE A 67 8.59 -6.12 7.38
CA ILE A 67 7.82 -4.91 7.73
C ILE A 67 7.77 -3.93 6.55
N VAL A 68 8.91 -3.64 5.92
CA VAL A 68 8.97 -2.74 4.77
C VAL A 68 8.13 -3.28 3.61
N SER A 69 8.20 -4.57 3.33
CA SER A 69 7.38 -5.19 2.28
C SER A 69 5.87 -5.11 2.57
N LEU A 70 5.45 -5.22 3.83
CA LEU A 70 4.05 -5.06 4.22
C LEU A 70 3.60 -3.60 4.02
N ILE A 71 4.44 -2.63 4.41
CA ILE A 71 4.13 -1.21 4.23
C ILE A 71 4.04 -0.86 2.73
N THR A 72 4.92 -1.40 1.89
CA THR A 72 4.87 -1.13 0.44
C THR A 72 3.65 -1.77 -0.22
N LEU A 73 3.33 -3.03 0.11
CA LEU A 73 2.14 -3.71 -0.41
C LEU A 73 0.86 -2.96 -0.05
N THR A 74 0.74 -2.53 1.21
CA THR A 74 -0.42 -1.75 1.68
C THR A 74 -0.53 -0.39 1.00
N PHE A 75 0.60 0.27 0.76
CA PHE A 75 0.62 1.54 0.03
C PHE A 75 0.17 1.38 -1.43
N VAL A 76 0.65 0.35 -2.13
CA VAL A 76 0.25 0.06 -3.52
C VAL A 76 -1.25 -0.28 -3.59
N ASP A 77 -1.77 -1.07 -2.65
CA ASP A 77 -3.19 -1.42 -2.60
C ASP A 77 -4.05 -0.16 -2.36
N LEU A 78 -3.68 0.72 -1.43
CA LEU A 78 -4.38 2.00 -1.20
C LEU A 78 -4.43 2.89 -2.45
N ILE A 79 -3.31 3.02 -3.17
CA ILE A 79 -3.28 3.78 -4.44
C ILE A 79 -4.22 3.15 -5.46
N SER A 80 -4.22 1.82 -5.55
CA SER A 80 -5.06 1.07 -6.49
C SER A 80 -6.54 1.28 -6.17
N PHE A 81 -6.91 1.25 -4.88
CA PHE A 81 -8.26 1.57 -4.43
C PHE A 81 -8.67 3.03 -4.69
N GLU A 82 -7.78 4.00 -4.45
CA GLU A 82 -8.05 5.41 -4.77
C GLU A 82 -8.35 5.59 -6.27
N LYS A 83 -7.57 4.93 -7.15
CA LYS A 83 -7.79 4.96 -8.61
C LYS A 83 -9.14 4.34 -8.99
N ILE A 84 -9.50 3.20 -8.40
CA ILE A 84 -10.78 2.53 -8.65
C ILE A 84 -11.94 3.42 -8.18
N ASN A 85 -11.85 4.02 -7.00
CA ASN A 85 -12.90 4.89 -6.47
C ASN A 85 -13.08 6.17 -7.28
N LYS A 86 -11.99 6.78 -7.78
CA LYS A 86 -12.08 7.95 -8.67
C LYS A 86 -12.71 7.62 -10.03
N LYS A 87 -12.56 6.38 -10.51
CA LYS A 87 -13.12 5.91 -11.78
C LYS A 87 -14.61 5.54 -11.70
N LYS A 88 -15.19 5.42 -10.50
CA LYS A 88 -16.65 5.30 -10.34
C LYS A 88 -17.29 6.62 -10.76
N GLU A 89 -17.58 6.75 -12.05
CA GLU A 89 -18.35 7.86 -12.59
C GLU A 89 -19.70 7.95 -11.88
N VAL A 90 -20.21 9.18 -11.76
CA VAL A 90 -21.54 9.46 -11.24
C VAL A 90 -22.57 8.91 -12.21
N ILE A 91 -22.90 7.62 -12.06
CA ILE A 91 -23.98 6.94 -12.78
C ILE A 91 -25.28 7.62 -12.31
N GLY A 92 -25.80 8.53 -13.13
CA GLY A 92 -27.04 9.24 -12.81
C GLY A 92 -26.90 10.76 -12.68
N ARG A 93 -25.93 11.41 -13.36
CA ARG A 93 -26.08 12.85 -13.60
C ARG A 93 -27.44 13.08 -14.29
N PRO A 94 -28.33 13.90 -13.71
CA PRO A 94 -29.64 14.14 -14.31
C PRO A 94 -29.44 14.73 -15.71
N LYS A 95 -30.17 14.19 -16.68
CA LYS A 95 -30.13 14.64 -18.06
C LYS A 95 -30.40 16.16 -18.07
N PRO A 96 -29.60 16.99 -18.77
CA PRO A 96 -29.83 18.43 -18.80
C PRO A 96 -31.24 18.72 -19.31
N LYS A 97 -31.92 19.68 -18.67
CA LYS A 97 -33.29 20.07 -19.04
C LYS A 97 -33.32 20.48 -20.52
N PRO A 98 -34.26 19.97 -21.34
CA PRO A 98 -34.34 20.35 -22.73
C PRO A 98 -34.51 21.87 -22.85
N ARG A 99 -33.71 22.48 -23.74
CA ARG A 99 -33.75 23.92 -24.01
C ARG A 99 -35.13 24.23 -24.61
N ARG A 100 -35.93 25.07 -23.95
CA ARG A 100 -37.20 25.54 -24.53
C ARG A 100 -36.88 26.31 -25.82
N ALA A 101 -37.64 26.02 -26.89
CA ALA A 101 -37.59 26.78 -28.13
C ALA A 101 -37.82 28.26 -27.80
N LYS A 102 -36.86 29.11 -28.16
CA LYS A 102 -36.98 30.55 -27.99
C LYS A 102 -37.97 31.02 -29.06
N ASN A 103 -39.10 31.58 -28.64
CA ASN A 103 -40.10 32.11 -29.56
C ASN A 103 -39.52 33.39 -30.18
N ASN A 104 -39.04 33.31 -31.42
CA ASN A 104 -38.64 34.48 -32.19
C ASN A 104 -39.92 35.07 -32.80
N LYS A 105 -40.42 36.15 -32.21
CA LYS A 105 -41.34 37.09 -32.87
C LYS A 105 -40.55 38.10 -33.67
#